data_AF-A0A847BS50-F1
#
_entry.id   AF-A0A847BS50-F1
#
_cell.length_a   1.000
_cell.length_b   1.000
_cell.length_c   1.000
_cell.angle_alpha   90.00
_cell.angle_beta   90.00
_cell.angle_gamma   90.00
#
_symmetry.space_group_name_H-M   'P 1'
#
loop_
_entity.id
_entity.type
_entity.pdbx_description
1 polymer ?
#
loop_
_entity_poly.entity_id
_entity_poly.type
_entity_poly.pdbx_seq_one_letter_code
_entity_poly.pdbx_strand_id
1 'polypeptide(L)'
;MQFLIDFLENSNIEKTKVYTHLKCSKDEALVLRHMTSQYLAGSIDLSVSEVLVELFGNDGYKHLNKLYIMKSLLNSGWLVQSNFSGLKTGEVSNLELFNSSVCLSTAFLKLLEEGTLEMVLPETTPYNDHLEYLKDQFFRIEIYQKLGNLRQSSPEFSHGLNRLQTTLQMLETKIHERLKVTKNEIIIEGLFDEHRLDEKEQLIFLALLKEEYAGEFESLREMNTLI
;
A
#
# COMPACT_ATOMS: atom_id res chain seq x y z
N MET A 1 13.32 3.98 -17.61
CA MET A 1 14.45 4.18 -16.67
C MET A 1 15.13 5.55 -16.70
N GLN A 2 14.77 6.51 -17.59
CA GLN A 2 15.38 7.86 -17.53
C GLN A 2 15.07 8.58 -16.20
N PHE A 3 13.93 8.30 -15.58
CA PHE A 3 13.52 8.85 -14.29
C PHE A 3 14.38 8.32 -13.12
N LEU A 4 14.70 7.02 -13.12
CA LEU A 4 15.63 6.41 -12.15
C LEU A 4 17.01 7.07 -12.18
N ILE A 5 17.59 7.22 -13.38
CA ILE A 5 18.93 7.81 -13.55
C ILE A 5 18.92 9.29 -13.12
N ASP A 6 17.90 10.06 -13.54
CA ASP A 6 17.73 11.45 -13.09
C ASP A 6 17.58 11.54 -11.56
N PHE A 7 16.87 10.60 -10.93
CA PHE A 7 16.69 10.60 -9.48
C PHE A 7 17.98 10.32 -8.70
N LEU A 8 18.89 9.51 -9.25
CA LEU A 8 20.15 9.14 -8.61
C LEU A 8 21.28 10.14 -8.89
N GLU A 9 21.44 10.59 -10.14
CA GLU A 9 22.59 11.40 -10.57
C GLU A 9 22.42 12.90 -10.33
N ASN A 10 21.18 13.38 -10.25
CA ASN A 10 20.92 14.81 -10.13
C ASN A 10 21.24 15.31 -8.71
N SER A 11 22.11 16.32 -8.63
CA SER A 11 22.65 16.81 -7.35
C SER A 11 21.57 17.47 -6.50
N ASN A 12 20.53 18.02 -7.12
CA ASN A 12 19.39 18.61 -6.43
C ASN A 12 18.14 17.76 -6.64
N ILE A 13 17.79 17.00 -5.60
CA ILE A 13 16.61 16.14 -5.57
C ILE A 13 15.31 16.88 -5.92
N GLU A 14 15.18 18.15 -5.49
CA GLU A 14 13.97 18.94 -5.73
C GLU A 14 13.73 19.25 -7.21
N LYS A 15 14.78 19.16 -8.04
CA LYS A 15 14.71 19.38 -9.49
C LYS A 15 14.49 18.10 -10.29
N THR A 16 14.49 16.94 -9.63
CA THR A 16 14.27 15.66 -10.31
C THR A 16 12.83 15.59 -10.82
N LYS A 17 12.65 14.94 -11.97
CA LYS A 17 11.31 14.77 -12.58
C LYS A 17 10.35 14.00 -11.67
N VAL A 18 10.87 13.15 -10.79
CA VAL A 18 10.08 12.30 -9.89
C VAL A 18 9.62 13.06 -8.63
N TYR A 19 10.36 14.11 -8.21
CA TYR A 19 10.09 14.83 -6.97
C TYR A 19 8.68 15.45 -6.91
N THR A 20 8.19 15.99 -8.04
CA THR A 20 6.84 16.56 -8.14
C THR A 20 5.74 15.52 -7.89
N HIS A 21 6.02 14.24 -8.20
CA HIS A 21 5.08 13.14 -8.00
C HIS A 21 5.14 12.55 -6.59
N LEU A 22 6.29 12.63 -5.91
CA LEU A 22 6.47 12.08 -4.57
C LEU A 22 5.71 12.86 -3.49
N LYS A 23 5.52 14.17 -3.69
CA LYS A 23 4.87 15.08 -2.72
C LYS A 23 5.42 14.93 -1.29
N CYS A 24 6.71 14.68 -1.18
CA CYS A 24 7.42 14.48 0.07
C CYS A 24 8.39 15.64 0.35
N SER A 25 8.89 15.73 1.58
CA SER A 25 9.96 16.62 1.98
C SER A 25 11.30 16.21 1.37
N LYS A 26 12.26 17.14 1.40
CA LYS A 26 13.63 16.90 0.93
C LYS A 26 14.31 15.75 1.68
N ASP A 27 14.13 15.68 2.99
CA ASP A 27 14.72 14.62 3.83
C ASP A 27 14.13 13.25 3.49
N GLU A 28 12.81 13.17 3.24
CA GLU A 28 12.15 11.94 2.78
C GLU A 28 12.64 11.48 1.41
N ALA A 29 12.82 12.42 0.48
CA ALA A 29 13.33 12.10 -0.85
C ALA A 29 14.81 11.65 -0.81
N LEU A 30 15.61 12.18 0.12
CA LEU A 30 16.98 11.70 0.37
C LEU A 30 17.00 10.25 0.84
N VAL A 31 16.11 9.89 1.77
CA VAL A 31 15.94 8.50 2.22
C VAL A 31 15.57 7.58 1.06
N LEU A 32 14.58 7.97 0.25
CA LEU A 32 14.17 7.18 -0.92
C LEU A 32 15.31 7.01 -1.92
N ARG A 33 16.11 8.06 -2.18
CA ARG A 33 17.27 7.99 -3.07
C ARG A 33 18.31 7.01 -2.55
N HIS A 34 18.62 7.06 -1.25
CA HIS A 34 19.57 6.15 -0.61
C HIS A 34 19.12 4.70 -0.70
N MET A 35 17.85 4.43 -0.36
CA MET A 35 17.28 3.09 -0.48
C MET A 35 17.27 2.61 -1.93
N THR A 36 17.06 3.49 -2.90
CA THR A 36 17.13 3.17 -4.34
C THR A 36 18.54 2.78 -4.76
N SER A 37 19.58 3.49 -4.29
CA SER A 37 20.97 3.10 -4.58
C SER A 37 21.33 1.75 -3.98
N GLN A 38 20.88 1.48 -2.75
CA GLN A 38 21.11 0.20 -2.09
C GLN A 38 20.36 -0.94 -2.78
N TYR A 39 19.14 -0.69 -3.25
CA TYR A 39 18.36 -1.64 -4.05
C TYR A 39 19.09 -2.05 -5.33
N LEU A 40 19.68 -1.09 -6.06
CA LEU A 40 20.49 -1.37 -7.25
C LEU A 40 21.81 -2.09 -6.94
N ALA A 41 22.35 -1.92 -5.74
CA ALA A 41 23.51 -2.67 -5.24
C ALA A 41 23.17 -4.10 -4.79
N GLY A 42 21.88 -4.48 -4.76
CA GLY A 42 21.40 -5.81 -4.39
C GLY A 42 20.84 -5.92 -2.97
N SER A 43 20.82 -4.83 -2.20
CA SER A 43 20.24 -4.80 -0.84
C SER A 43 18.78 -4.36 -0.90
N ILE A 44 17.87 -5.35 -0.88
CA ILE A 44 16.43 -5.12 -1.02
C ILE A 44 15.78 -4.72 0.32
N ASP A 45 16.13 -5.44 1.38
CA ASP A 45 15.65 -5.19 2.74
C ASP A 45 16.72 -4.43 3.52
N LEU A 46 16.34 -3.28 4.09
CA LEU A 46 17.24 -2.41 4.83
C LEU A 46 16.71 -2.19 6.24
N SER A 47 17.60 -2.21 7.24
CA SER A 47 17.22 -1.84 8.60
C SER A 47 16.97 -0.33 8.67
N VAL A 48 15.88 0.07 9.32
CA VAL A 48 15.58 1.49 9.55
C VAL A 48 16.72 2.18 10.32
N SER A 49 17.30 1.47 11.29
CA SER A 49 18.44 1.96 12.07
C SER A 49 19.66 2.29 11.18
N GLU A 50 20.01 1.39 10.25
CA GLU A 50 21.12 1.56 9.32
C GLU A 50 20.89 2.75 8.39
N VAL A 51 19.70 2.84 7.78
CA VAL A 51 19.34 3.93 6.87
C VAL A 51 19.44 5.29 7.57
N LEU A 52 18.93 5.40 8.80
CA LEU A 52 18.95 6.65 9.54
C LEU A 52 20.38 7.03 10.00
N VAL A 53 21.19 6.05 10.41
CA VAL A 53 22.58 6.28 10.83
C VAL A 53 23.45 6.67 9.65
N GLU A 54 23.29 6.03 8.49
CA GLU A 54 24.06 6.36 7.27
C GLU A 54 23.75 7.76 6.74
N LEU A 55 22.49 8.20 6.83
CA LEU A 55 22.07 9.50 6.30
C LEU A 55 22.25 10.67 7.27
N PHE A 56 22.02 10.46 8.57
CA PHE A 56 21.99 11.55 9.56
C PHE A 56 23.10 11.44 10.61
N GLY A 57 23.91 10.38 10.57
CA GLY A 57 25.01 10.13 11.50
C GLY A 57 24.56 9.60 12.87
N ASN A 58 25.54 9.13 13.65
CA ASN A 58 25.32 8.58 15.00
C ASN A 58 25.62 9.57 16.13
N ASP A 59 25.87 10.84 15.82
CA ASP A 59 26.31 11.82 16.82
C ASP A 59 25.19 12.21 17.79
N GLY A 60 25.16 11.55 18.94
CA GLY A 60 24.26 11.83 20.05
C GLY A 60 22.81 11.43 19.81
N TYR A 61 22.56 10.31 19.11
CA TYR A 61 21.23 9.77 18.82
C TYR A 61 20.28 10.73 18.06
N LYS A 62 20.83 11.75 17.38
CA LYS A 62 20.03 12.72 16.60
C LYS A 62 19.20 12.07 15.50
N HIS A 63 19.63 10.91 15.00
CA HIS A 63 18.89 10.11 14.04
C HIS A 63 17.54 9.61 14.57
N LEU A 64 17.37 9.44 15.89
CA LEU A 64 16.08 9.05 16.49
C LEU A 64 15.02 10.14 16.31
N ASN A 65 15.41 11.41 16.30
CA ASN A 65 14.49 12.52 16.01
C ASN A 65 14.01 12.54 14.56
N LYS A 66 14.63 11.74 13.68
CA LYS A 66 14.29 11.61 12.25
C LYS A 66 13.42 10.38 11.95
N LEU A 67 13.02 9.60 12.97
CA LEU A 67 12.11 8.45 12.80
C LEU A 67 10.75 8.82 12.19
N TYR A 68 10.28 10.07 12.37
CA TYR A 68 9.04 10.53 11.77
C TYR A 68 9.06 10.44 10.23
N ILE A 69 10.24 10.59 9.60
CA ILE A 69 10.43 10.49 8.14
C ILE A 69 10.06 9.08 7.67
N MET A 70 10.55 8.06 8.37
CA MET A 70 10.28 6.66 8.03
C MET A 70 8.79 6.34 8.18
N LYS A 71 8.18 6.84 9.26
CA LYS A 71 6.73 6.67 9.48
C LYS A 71 5.90 7.34 8.40
N SER A 72 6.28 8.54 7.97
CA SER A 72 5.63 9.26 6.87
C SER A 72 5.79 8.53 5.52
N LEU A 73 6.97 7.98 5.24
CA LEU A 73 7.24 7.18 4.03
C LEU A 73 6.47 5.85 3.99
N LEU A 74 6.28 5.20 5.13
CA LEU A 74 5.43 4.02 5.25
C LEU A 74 3.96 4.37 5.04
N ASN A 75 3.48 5.46 5.64
CA ASN A 75 2.09 5.89 5.54
C ASN A 75 1.72 6.41 4.13
N SER A 76 2.67 7.09 3.47
CA SER A 76 2.54 7.46 2.06
C SER A 76 2.61 6.26 1.12
N GLY A 77 3.06 5.11 1.63
CA GLY A 77 3.14 3.82 0.93
C GLY A 77 4.25 3.77 -0.11
N TRP A 78 5.30 4.57 0.06
CA TRP A 78 6.54 4.46 -0.71
C TRP A 78 7.47 3.38 -0.14
N LEU A 79 7.36 3.14 1.17
CA LEU A 79 8.01 2.03 1.86
C LEU A 79 6.99 1.00 2.32
N VAL A 80 7.45 -0.24 2.46
CA VAL A 80 6.72 -1.35 3.07
C VAL A 80 7.63 -1.99 4.12
N GLN A 81 7.06 -2.43 5.24
CA GLN A 81 7.81 -3.24 6.20
C GLN A 81 7.99 -4.66 5.64
N SER A 82 9.24 -5.12 5.63
CA SER A 82 9.60 -6.45 5.14
C SER A 82 9.12 -7.55 6.10
N ASN A 83 9.01 -7.23 7.38
CA ASN A 83 8.53 -8.16 8.39
C ASN A 83 7.00 -8.17 8.40
N PHE A 84 6.43 -9.35 8.12
CA PHE A 84 5.00 -9.66 8.16
C PHE A 84 4.48 -9.77 9.61
N SER A 85 4.85 -8.82 10.48
CA SER A 85 4.17 -8.69 11.76
C SER A 85 2.78 -8.15 11.44
N GLY A 86 1.72 -8.94 11.62
CA GLY A 86 0.32 -8.58 11.38
C GLY A 86 -0.19 -7.43 12.26
N LEU A 87 0.70 -6.63 12.84
CA LEU A 87 0.38 -5.43 13.59
C LEU A 87 -0.10 -4.37 12.61
N LYS A 88 -1.32 -3.91 12.87
CA LYS A 88 -1.98 -2.82 12.14
C LYS A 88 -1.01 -1.64 12.06
N THR A 89 -0.82 -1.09 10.88
CA THR A 89 0.08 0.04 10.55
C THR A 89 -0.11 1.28 11.44
N GLY A 90 -1.15 1.32 12.28
CA GLY A 90 -1.43 2.38 13.25
C GLY A 90 -0.73 2.25 14.62
N GLU A 91 -0.27 1.06 15.02
CA GLU A 91 0.18 0.80 16.41
C GLU A 91 1.67 0.44 16.58
N VAL A 92 2.47 0.53 15.51
CA VAL A 92 3.91 0.24 15.61
C VAL A 92 4.58 1.35 16.43
N SER A 93 5.22 0.96 17.54
CA SER A 93 5.95 1.91 18.38
C SER A 93 7.17 2.48 17.65
N ASN A 94 7.62 3.69 17.99
CA ASN A 94 8.79 4.30 17.33
C ASN A 94 10.07 3.46 17.50
N LEU A 95 10.20 2.74 18.62
CA LEU A 95 11.34 1.86 18.88
C LEU A 95 11.27 0.55 18.09
N GLU A 96 10.06 0.02 17.92
CA GLU A 96 9.84 -1.15 17.05
C GLU A 96 10.10 -0.80 15.59
N LEU A 97 9.67 0.38 15.14
CA LEU A 97 9.99 0.90 13.81
C LEU A 97 11.50 1.03 13.60
N PHE A 98 12.24 1.49 14.61
CA PHE A 98 13.70 1.66 14.53
C PHE A 98 14.44 0.35 14.23
N ASN A 99 13.99 -0.76 14.81
CA ASN A 99 14.58 -2.09 14.57
C ASN A 99 13.90 -2.87 13.44
N SER A 100 12.90 -2.29 12.77
CA SER A 100 12.22 -2.94 11.66
C SER A 100 13.05 -2.93 10.38
N SER A 101 12.82 -3.91 9.52
CA SER A 101 13.33 -3.93 8.14
C SER A 101 12.27 -3.38 7.20
N VAL A 102 12.69 -2.54 6.27
CA VAL A 102 11.84 -1.89 5.27
C VAL A 102 12.42 -2.06 3.87
N CYS A 103 11.53 -2.10 2.89
CA CYS A 103 11.88 -2.16 1.48
C CYS A 103 11.07 -1.13 0.67
N LEU A 104 11.55 -0.86 -0.56
CA LEU A 104 10.85 0.02 -1.50
C LEU A 104 9.56 -0.64 -1.99
N SER A 105 8.47 0.12 -2.01
CA SER A 105 7.20 -0.39 -2.52
C SER A 105 7.22 -0.57 -4.03
N THR A 106 6.45 -1.53 -4.54
CA THR A 106 6.29 -1.75 -5.99
C THR A 106 5.74 -0.50 -6.71
N ALA A 107 4.90 0.29 -6.03
CA ALA A 107 4.41 1.55 -6.56
C ALA A 107 5.52 2.58 -6.75
N PHE A 108 6.48 2.63 -5.82
CA PHE A 108 7.65 3.49 -5.96
C PHE A 108 8.58 3.03 -7.09
N LEU A 109 8.83 1.71 -7.19
CA LEU A 109 9.65 1.15 -8.27
C LEU A 109 9.04 1.44 -9.65
N LYS A 110 7.73 1.24 -9.82
CA LYS A 110 7.00 1.60 -11.05
C LYS A 110 7.09 3.10 -11.36
N LEU A 111 6.97 3.96 -10.34
CA LEU A 111 7.16 5.40 -10.51
C LEU A 111 8.56 5.74 -11.06
N LEU A 112 9.61 5.06 -10.60
CA LEU A 112 10.98 5.26 -11.10
C LEU A 112 11.19 4.71 -12.51
N GLU A 113 10.43 3.71 -12.92
CA GLU A 113 10.50 3.12 -14.26
C GLU A 113 9.78 3.96 -15.31
N GLU A 114 8.52 4.31 -15.03
CA GLU A 114 7.54 4.85 -15.96
C GLU A 114 7.31 6.37 -15.80
N GLY A 115 7.64 6.94 -14.63
CA GLY A 115 7.45 8.36 -14.32
C GLY A 115 6.01 8.76 -14.02
N THR A 116 5.08 7.80 -14.01
CA THR A 116 3.65 8.00 -13.73
C THR A 116 3.20 7.11 -12.58
N LEU A 117 2.30 7.65 -11.74
CA LEU A 117 1.58 6.90 -10.70
C LEU A 117 0.33 6.21 -11.24
N GLU A 118 -0.01 6.45 -12.51
CA GLU A 118 -1.08 5.73 -13.18
C GLU A 118 -0.66 4.27 -13.26
N MET A 119 -1.18 3.47 -12.33
CA MET A 119 -1.37 2.05 -12.60
C MET A 119 -2.14 1.98 -13.91
N VAL A 120 -1.44 1.59 -14.97
CA VAL A 120 -2.08 1.23 -16.25
C VAL A 120 -3.30 0.39 -15.91
N LEU A 121 -4.49 0.90 -16.22
CA LEU A 121 -5.73 0.15 -16.11
C LEU A 121 -5.48 -1.20 -16.79
N PRO A 122 -5.46 -2.32 -16.04
CA PRO A 122 -5.25 -3.61 -16.65
C PRO A 122 -6.43 -3.90 -17.57
N GLU A 123 -6.17 -4.63 -18.66
CA GLU A 123 -7.17 -5.03 -19.65
C GLU A 123 -8.45 -5.55 -18.99
N THR A 124 -9.59 -5.17 -19.58
CA THR A 124 -10.95 -5.52 -19.17
C THR A 124 -11.22 -7.01 -19.38
N THR A 125 -10.54 -7.86 -18.62
CA THR A 125 -10.75 -9.30 -18.65
C THR A 125 -12.03 -9.64 -17.88
N PRO A 126 -12.91 -10.49 -18.41
CA PRO A 126 -14.10 -10.93 -17.69
C PRO A 126 -13.70 -11.68 -16.40
N TYR A 127 -14.58 -11.70 -15.41
CA TYR A 127 -14.42 -12.58 -14.27
C TYR A 127 -14.59 -14.02 -14.74
N ASN A 128 -13.55 -14.83 -14.57
CA ASN A 128 -13.60 -16.25 -14.93
C ASN A 128 -14.34 -17.07 -13.86
N ASP A 129 -14.30 -16.63 -12.60
CA ASP A 129 -14.86 -17.32 -11.44
C ASP A 129 -15.35 -16.32 -10.37
N HIS A 130 -16.31 -16.74 -9.54
CA HIS A 130 -16.87 -15.97 -8.42
C HIS A 130 -15.81 -15.61 -7.37
N LEU A 131 -14.80 -16.46 -7.19
CA LEU A 131 -13.69 -16.19 -6.26
C LEU A 131 -12.85 -14.99 -6.70
N GLU A 132 -12.73 -14.75 -8.01
CA GLU A 132 -11.99 -13.59 -8.52
C GLU A 132 -12.75 -12.29 -8.24
N TYR A 133 -14.07 -12.31 -8.40
CA TYR A 133 -14.95 -11.22 -8.02
C TYR A 133 -14.87 -10.94 -6.50
N LEU A 134 -14.93 -11.99 -5.67
CA LEU A 134 -14.80 -11.86 -4.22
C LEU A 134 -13.45 -11.26 -3.79
N LYS A 135 -12.35 -11.63 -4.45
CA LYS A 135 -11.04 -11.03 -4.16
C LYS A 135 -11.04 -9.52 -4.39
N ASP A 136 -11.59 -9.06 -5.52
CA ASP A 136 -11.68 -7.62 -5.81
C ASP A 136 -12.60 -6.90 -4.78
N GLN A 137 -13.72 -7.51 -4.39
CA GLN A 137 -14.64 -6.96 -3.39
C GLN A 137 -14.05 -6.93 -1.97
N PHE A 138 -13.34 -7.97 -1.55
CA PHE A 138 -12.66 -8.01 -0.26
C PHE A 138 -11.53 -6.97 -0.19
N PHE A 139 -10.83 -6.76 -1.30
CA PHE A 139 -9.83 -5.70 -1.39
C PHE A 139 -10.47 -4.31 -1.29
N ARG A 140 -11.65 -4.10 -1.88
CA ARG A 140 -12.43 -2.86 -1.71
C ARG A 140 -12.75 -2.60 -0.23
N ILE A 141 -13.19 -3.63 0.50
CA ILE A 141 -13.46 -3.54 1.95
C ILE A 141 -12.20 -3.19 2.75
N GLU A 142 -11.04 -3.76 2.41
CA GLU A 142 -9.78 -3.41 3.07
C GLU A 142 -9.41 -1.95 2.89
N ILE A 143 -9.58 -1.41 1.68
CA ILE A 143 -9.29 -0.01 1.41
C ILE A 143 -10.24 0.88 2.22
N TYR A 144 -11.53 0.53 2.33
CA TYR A 144 -12.47 1.25 3.20
C TYR A 144 -12.07 1.21 4.68
N GLN A 145 -11.64 0.05 5.20
CA GLN A 145 -11.15 -0.08 6.58
C GLN A 145 -9.89 0.78 6.81
N LYS A 146 -8.94 0.75 5.86
CA LYS A 146 -7.73 1.58 5.91
C LYS A 146 -8.07 3.08 5.89
N LEU A 147 -9.02 3.49 5.03
CA LEU A 147 -9.53 4.86 5.00
C LEU A 147 -10.22 5.27 6.32
N GLY A 148 -11.00 4.37 6.92
CA GLY A 148 -11.64 4.60 8.22
C GLY A 148 -10.62 4.87 9.33
N ASN A 149 -9.59 4.04 9.44
CA ASN A 149 -8.51 4.19 10.42
C ASN A 149 -7.71 5.49 10.22
N LEU A 150 -7.43 5.85 8.96
CA LEU A 150 -6.72 7.08 8.61
C LEU A 150 -7.53 8.35 8.88
N ARG A 151 -8.86 8.31 8.73
CA ARG A 151 -9.74 9.47 9.07
C ARG A 151 -9.82 9.74 10.57
N GLN A 152 -9.59 8.74 11.41
CA GLN A 152 -9.50 8.89 12.85
C GLN A 152 -8.12 9.38 13.31
N SER A 153 -7.11 9.31 12.43
CA SER A 153 -5.74 9.76 12.65
C SER A 153 -5.60 11.21 12.16
N SER A 154 -4.79 12.03 12.85
CA SER A 154 -4.63 13.49 12.67
C SER A 154 -4.63 14.05 11.22
N PRO A 155 -5.00 15.33 11.01
CA PRO A 155 -5.08 15.97 9.67
C PRO A 155 -3.75 16.04 8.88
N GLU A 156 -2.63 15.75 9.52
CA GLU A 156 -1.28 15.68 8.92
C GLU A 156 -1.14 14.52 7.91
N PHE A 157 -2.09 13.55 7.89
CA PHE A 157 -2.05 12.35 7.03
C PHE A 157 -2.86 12.46 5.73
N SER A 158 -3.22 13.68 5.31
CA SER A 158 -4.07 13.96 4.13
C SER A 158 -3.56 13.37 2.79
N HIS A 159 -2.24 13.14 2.67
CA HIS A 159 -1.63 12.62 1.44
C HIS A 159 -1.91 11.12 1.21
N GLY A 160 -1.83 10.30 2.26
CA GLY A 160 -2.20 8.87 2.18
C GLY A 160 -3.70 8.68 1.92
N LEU A 161 -4.53 9.57 2.47
CA LEU A 161 -5.97 9.62 2.23
C LEU A 161 -6.30 9.81 0.74
N ASN A 162 -5.72 10.81 0.08
CA ASN A 162 -5.96 11.07 -1.34
C ASN A 162 -5.54 9.90 -2.23
N ARG A 163 -4.40 9.27 -1.91
CA ARG A 163 -3.90 8.11 -2.66
C ARG A 163 -4.85 6.93 -2.52
N LEU A 164 -5.23 6.56 -1.30
CA LEU A 164 -6.18 5.46 -1.05
C LEU A 164 -7.55 5.71 -1.68
N GLN A 165 -8.01 6.97 -1.68
CA GLN A 165 -9.27 7.34 -2.29
C GLN A 165 -9.22 7.23 -3.83
N THR A 166 -8.09 7.60 -4.43
CA THR A 166 -7.85 7.39 -5.88
C THR A 166 -7.78 5.90 -6.21
N THR A 167 -7.08 5.10 -5.39
CA THR A 167 -7.02 3.64 -5.55
C THR A 167 -8.40 2.99 -5.43
N LEU A 168 -9.22 3.45 -4.49
CA LEU A 168 -10.59 2.97 -4.32
C LEU A 168 -11.43 3.25 -5.58
N GLN A 169 -11.40 4.47 -6.09
CA GLN A 169 -12.15 4.84 -7.31
C GLN A 169 -11.72 4.01 -8.52
N MET A 170 -10.41 3.77 -8.67
CA MET A 170 -9.90 2.91 -9.75
C MET A 170 -10.37 1.45 -9.58
N LEU A 171 -10.38 0.93 -8.36
CA LEU A 171 -10.85 -0.43 -8.06
C LEU A 171 -12.36 -0.57 -8.33
N GLU A 172 -13.17 0.40 -7.91
CA GLU A 172 -14.61 0.40 -8.15
C GLU A 172 -14.93 0.48 -9.64
N THR A 173 -14.22 1.34 -10.37
CA THR A 173 -14.35 1.44 -11.84
C THR A 173 -13.98 0.11 -12.50
N LYS A 174 -12.89 -0.51 -12.06
CA LYS A 174 -12.46 -1.83 -12.55
C LYS A 174 -13.52 -2.89 -12.29
N ILE A 175 -14.05 -3.01 -11.09
CA ILE A 175 -15.09 -3.99 -10.76
C ILE A 175 -16.30 -3.78 -11.66
N HIS A 176 -16.74 -2.53 -11.83
CA HIS A 176 -17.89 -2.19 -12.65
C HIS A 176 -17.68 -2.50 -14.14
N GLU A 177 -16.50 -2.20 -14.69
CA GLU A 177 -16.15 -2.52 -16.07
C GLU A 177 -16.02 -4.03 -16.31
N ARG A 178 -15.42 -4.77 -15.36
CA ARG A 178 -15.32 -6.22 -15.44
C ARG A 178 -16.67 -6.90 -15.33
N LEU A 179 -17.57 -6.40 -14.47
CA LEU A 179 -18.96 -6.87 -14.39
C LEU A 179 -19.70 -6.69 -15.72
N LYS A 180 -19.53 -5.56 -16.41
CA LYS A 180 -20.16 -5.32 -17.73
C LYS A 180 -19.70 -6.30 -18.82
N VAL A 181 -18.43 -6.70 -18.77
CA VAL A 181 -17.83 -7.60 -19.77
C VAL A 181 -18.10 -9.08 -19.43
N THR A 182 -18.37 -9.38 -18.15
CA THR A 182 -18.63 -10.73 -17.67
C THR A 182 -20.02 -11.20 -18.11
N LYS A 183 -20.07 -12.29 -18.89
CA LYS A 183 -21.31 -12.92 -19.35
C LYS A 183 -21.83 -14.02 -18.42
N ASN A 184 -20.99 -14.49 -17.48
CA ASN A 184 -21.37 -15.51 -16.52
C ASN A 184 -22.14 -14.85 -15.37
N GLU A 185 -23.29 -15.44 -14.99
CA GLU A 185 -24.06 -14.97 -13.85
C GLU A 185 -23.24 -15.13 -12.57
N ILE A 186 -22.89 -14.02 -11.93
CA ILE A 186 -22.25 -14.05 -10.62
C ILE A 186 -23.34 -14.30 -9.57
N ILE A 187 -23.28 -15.45 -8.89
CA ILE A 187 -24.30 -15.87 -7.91
C ILE A 187 -24.58 -14.78 -6.87
N ILE A 188 -23.53 -14.06 -6.45
CA ILE A 188 -23.62 -12.99 -5.45
C ILE A 188 -24.38 -11.76 -5.98
N GLU A 189 -24.18 -11.41 -7.26
CA GLU A 189 -24.95 -10.33 -7.90
C GLU A 189 -26.43 -10.73 -8.03
N GLY A 190 -26.70 -12.00 -8.36
CA GLY A 190 -28.07 -12.54 -8.35
C GLY A 190 -28.71 -12.45 -6.96
N LEU A 191 -27.96 -12.74 -5.90
CA LEU A 191 -28.42 -12.63 -4.51
C LEU A 191 -28.72 -11.17 -4.11
N PHE A 192 -27.94 -10.22 -4.63
CA PHE A 192 -28.19 -8.78 -4.42
C PHE A 192 -29.48 -8.32 -5.10
N ASP A 193 -29.73 -8.80 -6.32
CA ASP A 193 -30.94 -8.49 -7.08
C ASP A 193 -32.19 -9.15 -6.47
N GLU A 194 -32.09 -10.41 -6.03
CA GLU A 194 -33.18 -11.15 -5.39
C GLU A 194 -33.64 -10.48 -4.09
N HIS A 195 -32.70 -10.03 -3.27
CA HIS A 195 -32.98 -9.37 -2.00
C HIS A 195 -33.08 -7.84 -2.08
N ARG A 196 -32.87 -7.25 -3.27
CA ARG A 196 -32.88 -5.80 -3.53
C ARG A 196 -32.00 -5.02 -2.54
N LEU A 197 -30.80 -5.52 -2.31
CA LEU A 197 -29.87 -4.92 -1.35
C LEU A 197 -29.34 -3.59 -1.88
N ASP A 198 -29.40 -2.54 -1.07
CA ASP A 198 -28.80 -1.23 -1.37
C ASP A 198 -27.26 -1.31 -1.34
N GLU A 199 -26.54 -0.36 -1.95
CA GLU A 199 -25.08 -0.37 -2.05
C GLU A 199 -24.39 -0.53 -0.68
N LYS A 200 -24.97 0.07 0.36
CA LYS A 200 -24.47 -0.05 1.74
C LYS A 200 -24.71 -1.45 2.32
N GLU A 201 -25.84 -2.06 2.01
CA GLU A 201 -26.19 -3.39 2.49
C GLU A 201 -25.34 -4.46 1.79
N GLN A 202 -25.09 -4.29 0.48
CA GLN A 202 -24.14 -5.11 -0.27
C GLN A 202 -22.73 -5.02 0.33
N LEU A 203 -22.29 -3.81 0.70
CA LEU A 203 -20.99 -3.61 1.34
C LEU A 203 -20.92 -4.30 2.70
N ILE A 204 -21.98 -4.22 3.51
CA ILE A 204 -22.07 -4.91 4.81
C ILE A 204 -22.07 -6.43 4.61
N PHE A 205 -22.83 -6.94 3.64
CA PHE A 205 -22.88 -8.37 3.32
C PHE A 205 -21.50 -8.89 2.91
N LEU A 206 -20.81 -8.18 2.01
CA LEU A 206 -19.46 -8.55 1.58
C LEU A 206 -18.44 -8.46 2.73
N ALA A 207 -18.62 -7.53 3.68
CA ALA A 207 -17.76 -7.42 4.85
C ALA A 207 -17.95 -8.60 5.80
N LEU A 208 -19.20 -9.01 6.05
CA LEU A 208 -19.53 -10.20 6.84
C LEU A 208 -19.02 -11.47 6.15
N LEU A 209 -19.23 -11.58 4.84
CA LEU A 209 -18.73 -12.70 4.05
C LEU A 209 -17.19 -12.79 4.14
N LYS A 210 -16.50 -11.66 4.05
CA LYS A 210 -15.04 -11.62 4.24
C LYS A 210 -14.63 -12.13 5.62
N GLU A 211 -15.34 -11.72 6.67
CA GLU A 211 -15.06 -12.12 8.05
C GLU A 211 -15.27 -13.62 8.27
N GLU A 212 -16.33 -14.21 7.71
CA GLU A 212 -16.55 -15.66 7.73
C GLU A 212 -15.44 -16.43 7.01
N TYR A 213 -15.06 -15.99 5.80
CA TYR A 213 -13.93 -16.57 5.08
C TYR A 213 -12.61 -16.41 5.86
N ALA A 214 -12.37 -15.26 6.49
CA ALA A 214 -11.17 -15.02 7.28
C ALA A 214 -11.14 -15.86 8.57
N GLY A 215 -12.28 -16.04 9.24
CA GLY A 215 -12.44 -16.86 10.43
C GLY A 215 -12.19 -18.35 10.16
N GLU A 216 -12.64 -18.86 9.01
CA GLU A 216 -12.28 -20.22 8.57
C GLU A 216 -10.77 -20.35 8.28
N PHE A 217 -10.14 -19.34 7.66
CA PHE A 217 -8.70 -19.35 7.39
C PHE A 217 -7.82 -19.19 8.64
N GLU A 218 -8.28 -18.49 9.68
CA GLU A 218 -7.62 -18.48 11.00
C GLU A 218 -7.71 -19.86 11.67
N SER A 219 -8.86 -20.53 11.59
CA SER A 219 -9.01 -21.90 12.09
C SER A 219 -8.14 -22.93 11.33
N LEU A 220 -7.97 -22.74 10.01
CA LEU A 220 -7.11 -23.58 9.17
C LEU A 220 -5.62 -23.28 9.39
N ARG A 221 -5.25 -22.09 9.86
CA ARG A 221 -3.89 -21.80 10.35
C ARG A 221 -3.62 -22.52 11.66
N GLU A 222 -4.59 -22.59 12.57
CA GLU A 222 -4.45 -23.39 13.80
C GLU A 222 -4.33 -24.90 13.53
N MET A 223 -5.05 -25.43 12.52
CA MET A 223 -4.94 -26.85 12.12
C MET A 223 -3.57 -27.21 11.51
N ASN A 224 -2.88 -26.28 10.86
CA ASN A 224 -1.53 -26.53 10.33
C ASN A 224 -0.42 -26.39 11.38
N THR A 225 -0.76 -26.10 12.64
CA THR A 225 0.16 -26.18 13.79
C THR A 225 0.18 -27.57 14.45
N LEU A 226 -0.57 -28.54 13.90
CA LEU A 226 -0.67 -29.92 14.40
C LEU A 226 -0.16 -30.98 13.40
N ILE A 227 0.78 -30.64 12.51
CA ILE A 227 1.55 -31.62 11.73
C ILE A 227 3.04 -31.40 11.95
#